data_AF-A0A418IHU5-F1
#
_entry.id   AF-A0A418IHU5-F1
#
_cell.length_a   1.000
_cell.length_b   1.000
_cell.length_c   1.000
_cell.angle_alpha   90.00
_cell.angle_beta   90.00
_cell.angle_gamma   90.00
#
_symmetry.space_group_name_H-M   'P 1'
#
loop_
_entity.id
_entity.type
_entity.pdbx_description
1 polymer ?
#
loop_
_entity_poly.entity_id
_entity_poly.type
_entity_poly.pdbx_seq_one_letter_code
_entity_poly.pdbx_strand_id
1 'polypeptide(L)' 'MQKKNKLGNGFLISSFINIVLALFIVFSISIFSQTILIVLALITMINGSHLLYKAFYIFRE' A
#
# COMPACT_ATOMS: atom_id res chain seq x y z
N MET A 1 -37.93 -27.90 6.08
CA MET A 1 -36.54 -27.74 6.55
C MET A 1 -35.56 -27.21 5.47
N GLN A 2 -35.79 -27.38 4.16
CA GLN A 2 -34.85 -26.99 3.09
C GLN A 2 -34.56 -25.47 2.93
N LYS A 3 -35.52 -24.58 3.25
CA LYS A 3 -35.36 -23.11 3.07
C LYS A 3 -34.29 -22.50 4.00
N LYS A 4 -34.07 -23.10 5.18
CA LYS A 4 -33.11 -22.62 6.20
C LYS A 4 -31.65 -22.89 5.79
N ASN A 5 -31.38 -24.04 5.16
CA ASN A 5 -30.05 -24.36 4.61
C ASN A 5 -29.68 -23.48 3.41
N LYS A 6 -30.67 -23.10 2.58
CA LYS A 6 -30.44 -22.23 1.42
C LYS A 6 -30.04 -20.81 1.83
N LEU A 7 -30.63 -20.30 2.92
CA LEU A 7 -30.29 -19.01 3.50
C LEU A 7 -28.90 -19.02 4.18
N GLY A 8 -28.56 -20.12 4.87
CA GLY A 8 -27.25 -20.31 5.49
C GLY A 8 -26.10 -20.35 4.47
N ASN A 9 -26.27 -21.10 3.37
CA ASN A 9 -25.27 -21.11 2.29
C ASN A 9 -25.13 -19.75 1.61
N GLY A 10 -26.23 -19.03 1.36
CA GLY A 10 -26.19 -17.69 0.77
C GLY A 10 -25.45 -16.67 1.66
N PHE A 11 -25.65 -16.75 2.98
CA PHE A 11 -24.93 -15.93 3.95
C PHE A 11 -23.42 -16.23 3.97
N LEU A 12 -23.03 -17.51 3.94
CA LEU A 12 -21.62 -17.91 3.91
C LEU A 12 -20.91 -17.42 2.65
N ILE A 13 -21.56 -17.53 1.48
CA ILE A 13 -20.99 -17.07 0.20
C ILE A 13 -20.86 -15.54 0.20
N SER A 14 -21.90 -14.82 0.65
CA SER A 14 -21.88 -13.37 0.78
C SER A 14 -20.75 -12.89 1.71
N SER A 15 -20.61 -13.53 2.87
CA SER A 15 -19.57 -13.20 3.83
C SER A 15 -18.17 -13.45 3.27
N PHE A 16 -17.97 -14.56 2.56
CA PHE A 16 -16.71 -14.87 1.89
C PHE A 16 -16.33 -13.82 0.84
N ILE A 17 -17.28 -13.44 -0.04
CA ILE A 17 -17.06 -12.41 -1.06
C ILE A 17 -16.68 -11.08 -0.39
N ASN A 18 -17.37 -10.71 0.69
CA ASN A 18 -17.09 -9.45 1.39
C ASN A 18 -15.69 -9.43 2.03
N ILE A 19 -15.23 -10.56 2.58
CA ILE A 19 -13.87 -10.69 3.13
C ILE A 19 -12.82 -10.57 2.02
N VAL A 20 -13.01 -11.26 0.89
CA VAL A 20 -12.09 -11.19 -0.26
C VAL A 20 -12.02 -9.77 -0.80
N LEU A 21 -13.16 -9.08 -0.91
CA LEU A 21 -13.20 -7.69 -1.36
C LEU A 21 -12.47 -6.75 -0.39
N ALA A 22 -12.68 -6.91 0.92
CA ALA A 22 -11.98 -6.13 1.93
C ALA A 22 -10.45 -6.34 1.86
N LEU A 23 -10.00 -7.59 1.69
CA LEU A 23 -8.58 -7.91 1.52
C LEU A 23 -8.01 -7.27 0.25
N PHE A 24 -8.73 -7.31 -0.87
CA PHE A 24 -8.31 -6.70 -2.13
C PHE A 24 -8.14 -5.18 -1.99
N ILE A 25 -9.07 -4.52 -1.31
CA ILE A 25 -9.01 -3.06 -1.06
C ILE A 25 -7.79 -2.72 -0.18
N VAL A 26 -7.61 -3.42 0.94
CA VAL A 26 -6.48 -3.19 1.85
C VAL A 26 -5.14 -3.41 1.14
N PHE A 27 -5.03 -4.47 0.34
CA PHE A 27 -3.82 -4.78 -0.40
C PHE A 27 -3.52 -3.72 -1.49
N SER A 28 -4.55 -3.27 -2.20
CA SER A 28 -4.44 -2.21 -3.21
C SER A 28 -3.96 -0.89 -2.60
N ILE A 29 -4.53 -0.50 -1.44
CA ILE A 29 -4.11 0.70 -0.71
C ILE A 29 -2.65 0.56 -0.24
N SER A 30 -2.26 -0.62 0.25
CA SER A 30 -0.89 -0.90 0.67
C SER A 30 0.11 -0.74 -0.48
N ILE A 31 -0.16 -1.31 -1.66
CA ILE A 31 0.73 -1.20 -2.82
C ILE A 31 0.85 0.26 -3.27
N PHE A 32 -0.28 0.97 -3.34
CA PHE A 32 -0.30 2.37 -3.77
C PHE A 32 0.50 3.25 -2.81
N SER A 33 0.32 3.05 -1.50
CA SER A 33 1.07 3.74 -0.45
C SER A 33 2.56 3.45 -0.52
N GLN A 34 2.95 2.18 -0.70
CA GLN A 34 4.37 1.80 -0.81
C GLN A 34 5.04 2.43 -2.02
N THR A 35 4.36 2.45 -3.17
CA THR A 35 4.89 3.07 -4.39
C THR A 35 5.18 4.56 -4.19
N ILE A 36 4.25 5.29 -3.57
CA ILE A 36 4.43 6.71 -3.26
C ILE A 36 5.61 6.92 -2.29
N LEU A 37 5.71 6.08 -1.25
CA LEU A 37 6.80 6.16 -0.27
C LEU A 37 8.18 5.90 -0.91
N ILE A 38 8.26 4.95 -1.85
CA ILE A 38 9.50 4.67 -2.60
C ILE A 38 9.90 5.87 -3.45
N VAL A 39 8.95 6.47 -4.18
CA VAL A 39 9.22 7.67 -5.00
C VAL A 39 9.69 8.83 -4.13
N LEU A 40 9.03 9.06 -2.99
CA LEU A 40 9.41 10.11 -2.06
C LEU A 40 10.81 9.87 -1.50
N ALA A 41 11.13 8.64 -1.10
CA ALA A 41 12.45 8.27 -0.60
C ALA A 41 13.55 8.51 -1.64
N LEU A 42 13.31 8.18 -2.92
CA LEU A 42 14.24 8.43 -4.01
C LEU A 42 14.51 9.93 -4.20
N ILE A 43 13.46 10.75 -4.20
CA ILE A 43 13.59 12.21 -4.31
C ILE A 43 14.41 12.77 -3.14
N THR A 44 14.13 12.31 -1.91
CA THR A 44 14.87 12.71 -0.72
C THR A 44 16.35 12.30 -0.81
N MET A 45 16.66 11.09 -1.27
CA MET A 45 18.05 10.63 -1.45
C MET A 45 18.81 11.48 -2.48
N ILE A 46 18.18 11.81 -3.61
CA ILE A 46 18.79 12.66 -4.64
C ILE A 46 19.07 14.06 -4.07
N ASN A 47 18.09 14.67 -3.40
CA ASN A 47 18.26 15.98 -2.78
C ASN A 47 19.34 15.97 -1.69
N GLY A 48 19.34 14.95 -0.83
CA GLY A 48 20.36 14.77 0.20
C GLY A 48 21.76 14.65 -0.39
N SER A 49 21.91 13.88 -1.47
CA SER A 49 23.18 13.71 -2.19
C SER A 49 23.68 15.04 -2.79
N HIS A 50 22.77 15.84 -3.36
CA HIS A 50 23.10 17.16 -3.89
C HIS A 50 23.52 18.15 -2.78
N LEU A 51 22.85 18.12 -1.62
CA LEU A 51 23.24 18.93 -0.46
C LEU A 51 24.61 18.52 0.09
N LEU A 52 24.87 17.23 0.20
CA LEU A 52 26.18 16.71 0.60
C LEU A 52 27.27 17.13 -0.37
N TYR A 53 27.02 17.01 -1.69
CA TYR A 53 27.96 17.49 -2.71
C TYR A 53 28.28 18.97 -2.53
N LYS A 54 27.27 19.82 -2.34
CA LYS A 54 27.49 21.25 -2.07
C LYS A 54 28.27 21.48 -0.78
N ALA A 55 27.93 20.77 0.29
CA ALA A 55 28.63 20.91 1.56
C ALA A 55 30.12 20.54 1.42
N PHE A 56 30.43 19.41 0.78
CA PHE A 56 31.81 19.00 0.53
C PHE A 56 32.57 20.00 -0.36
N TYR A 57 31.90 20.60 -1.33
CA TYR A 57 32.51 21.61 -2.18
C TYR A 57 32.82 22.89 -1.40
N ILE A 58 31.90 23.35 -0.54
CA ILE A 58 32.10 24.52 0.34
C ILE A 58 33.23 24.29 1.34
N PHE A 59 33.35 23.09 1.92
CA PHE A 59 34.42 22.76 2.87
C PHE A 59 35.80 22.55 2.21
N ARG A 60 35.86 22.48 0.88
CA ARG A 60 37.10 22.26 0.12
C ARG A 60 37.75 23.56 -0.37
N GLU A 61 36.99 24.65 -0.46
CA GLU A 61 37.49 26.03 -0.63
C GLU A 61 38.05 26.58 0.68
#